data_AF-A0A914SSN6-F1
#
_entry.id   AF-A0A914SSN6-F1
#
_cell.length_a   1.000
_cell.length_b   1.000
_cell.length_c   1.000
_cell.angle_alpha   90.00
_cell.angle_beta   90.00
_cell.angle_gamma   90.00
#
_symmetry.space_group_name_H-M   'P 1'
#
loop_
_entity.id
_entity.type
_entity.pdbx_description
1 polymer ?
#
loop_
_entity_poly.entity_id
_entity_poly.type
_entity_poly.pdbx_seq_one_letter_code
_entity_poly.pdbx_strand_id
1 'polypeptide(L)'
;MLSPESDKVFCVGKLIVGEVRGLQYGRKPQGDDIQPSRDHDTGRWRYPYCRQSDFEDINDVYGHSNRDCPGPPIGYKVRMENGFFGIVYWKNLSDDGFY
;
A
#
# COMPACT_ATOMS: atom_id res chain seq x y z
N MET A 1 19.73 36.68 -7.97
CA MET A 1 19.05 36.01 -9.09
C MET A 1 18.49 34.70 -8.54
N LEU A 2 17.21 34.69 -8.18
CA LEU A 2 16.51 33.45 -7.80
C LEU A 2 16.20 32.72 -9.10
N SER A 3 16.71 31.50 -9.24
CA SER A 3 16.39 30.65 -10.39
C SER A 3 14.87 30.51 -10.51
N PRO A 4 14.25 30.71 -11.69
CA PRO A 4 12.81 30.58 -11.90
C PRO A 4 12.25 29.18 -11.60
N GLU A 5 13.11 28.22 -11.32
CA GLU A 5 12.76 26.84 -10.99
C GLU A 5 12.30 26.65 -9.53
N SER A 6 12.44 27.69 -8.70
CA SER A 6 12.12 27.63 -7.25
C SER A 6 10.64 27.84 -6.90
N ASP A 7 9.78 28.23 -7.85
CA ASP A 7 8.35 28.47 -7.58
C ASP A 7 7.51 27.18 -7.44
N LYS A 8 8.12 26.01 -7.66
CA LYS A 8 7.50 24.69 -7.45
C LYS A 8 7.97 23.98 -6.18
N VAL A 9 8.55 24.69 -5.23
CA VAL A 9 9.07 24.10 -3.99
C VAL A 9 7.93 23.83 -3.01
N PHE A 10 7.90 22.62 -2.46
CA PHE A 10 7.01 22.27 -1.36
C PHE A 10 7.35 23.10 -0.12
N CYS A 11 6.34 23.72 0.48
CA CYS A 11 6.45 24.33 1.80
C CYS A 11 5.44 23.68 2.75
N VAL A 12 5.83 23.60 4.02
CA VAL A 12 4.97 23.08 5.08
C VAL A 12 3.72 23.97 5.19
N GLY A 13 2.55 23.34 5.28
CA GLY A 13 1.26 24.03 5.39
C GLY A 13 0.57 24.35 4.06
N LYS A 14 1.25 24.14 2.91
CA LYS A 14 0.62 24.26 1.60
C LYS A 14 -0.26 23.04 1.31
N LEU A 15 -1.52 23.29 0.94
CA LEU A 15 -2.40 22.27 0.39
C LEU A 15 -2.03 22.00 -1.07
N ILE A 16 -2.01 20.72 -1.43
CA ILE A 16 -1.69 20.26 -2.79
C ILE A 16 -2.71 19.21 -3.21
N VAL A 17 -2.94 19.12 -4.52
CA VAL A 17 -3.72 18.01 -5.10
C VAL A 17 -2.75 16.92 -5.59
N GLY A 18 -3.12 15.67 -5.36
CA GLY A 18 -2.36 14.51 -5.81
C GLY A 18 -3.26 13.37 -6.26
N GLU A 19 -2.78 12.61 -7.22
CA GLU A 19 -3.45 11.43 -7.77
C GLU A 19 -2.82 10.16 -7.19
N VAL A 20 -3.64 9.25 -6.68
CA VAL A 20 -3.18 7.93 -6.22
C VAL A 20 -2.74 7.10 -7.43
N ARG A 21 -1.48 6.66 -7.43
CA ARG A 21 -0.88 5.85 -8.50
C ARG A 21 -0.67 4.39 -8.11
N GLY A 22 -0.85 4.03 -6.85
CA GLY A 22 -0.79 2.65 -6.39
C GLY A 22 -0.60 2.52 -4.89
N LEU A 23 -0.40 1.28 -4.44
CA LEU A 23 -0.13 0.96 -3.04
C LEU A 23 1.38 1.01 -2.75
N GLN A 24 1.70 1.47 -1.56
CA GLN A 24 3.01 1.30 -0.94
C GLN A 24 2.93 0.08 -0.02
N TYR A 25 3.89 -0.83 -0.17
CA TYR A 25 4.00 -2.01 0.68
C TYR A 25 5.18 -1.89 1.65
N GLY A 26 4.98 -2.40 2.86
CA GLY A 26 6.01 -2.52 3.88
C GLY A 26 6.86 -3.76 3.69
N ARG A 27 7.85 -3.95 4.56
CA ARG A 27 8.66 -5.17 4.54
C ARG A 27 7.77 -6.37 4.82
N LYS A 28 8.00 -7.45 4.06
CA LYS A 28 7.42 -8.75 4.37
C LYS A 28 7.85 -9.17 5.78
N PRO A 29 6.91 -9.58 6.64
CA PRO A 29 7.26 -10.09 7.96
C PRO A 29 8.11 -11.36 7.82
N GLN A 30 9.14 -11.46 8.66
CA GLN A 30 10.00 -12.63 8.76
C GLN A 30 9.38 -13.57 9.80
N GLY A 31 8.82 -14.69 9.34
CA GLY A 31 8.19 -15.70 10.17
C GLY A 31 7.27 -16.62 9.37
N ASP A 32 7.17 -17.88 9.79
CA ASP A 32 6.36 -18.91 9.13
C ASP A 32 4.93 -19.00 9.68
N ASP A 33 4.59 -18.21 10.71
CA ASP A 33 3.25 -18.18 11.29
C ASP A 33 2.31 -17.36 10.39
N ILE A 34 1.72 -18.05 9.42
CA ILE A 34 0.74 -17.51 8.47
C ILE A 34 -0.61 -18.10 8.86
N GLN A 35 -1.55 -17.22 9.20
CA GLN A 35 -2.93 -17.59 9.52
C GLN A 35 -3.86 -17.13 8.38
N PRO A 36 -4.06 -17.97 7.33
CA PRO A 36 -5.01 -17.65 6.27
C PRO A 36 -6.44 -17.61 6.78
N SER A 37 -7.21 -16.66 6.26
CA SER A 37 -8.65 -16.59 6.48
C SER A 37 -9.39 -16.89 5.19
N ARG A 38 -10.54 -17.55 5.30
CA ARG A 38 -11.43 -17.79 4.16
C ARG A 38 -12.49 -16.71 4.14
N ASP A 39 -12.62 -16.04 3.01
CA ASP A 39 -13.66 -15.04 2.77
C ASP A 39 -15.02 -15.75 2.64
N HIS A 40 -15.99 -15.34 3.46
CA HIS A 40 -17.29 -16.01 3.55
C HIS A 40 -18.18 -15.74 2.33
N ASP A 41 -18.01 -14.61 1.65
CA ASP A 41 -18.85 -14.21 0.53
C ASP A 41 -18.38 -14.85 -0.78
N THR A 42 -17.05 -14.93 -0.96
CA THR A 42 -16.45 -15.48 -2.19
C THR A 42 -16.01 -16.93 -2.05
N GLY A 43 -15.89 -17.44 -0.83
CA GLY A 43 -15.35 -18.77 -0.54
C GLY A 43 -13.87 -18.93 -0.85
N ARG A 44 -13.16 -17.85 -1.17
CA ARG A 44 -11.73 -17.82 -1.51
C ARG A 44 -10.87 -17.62 -0.27
N TRP A 45 -9.63 -18.07 -0.35
CA TRP A 45 -8.66 -17.84 0.70
C TRP A 45 -8.00 -16.48 0.56
N ARG A 46 -7.72 -15.85 1.71
CA ARG A 46 -7.05 -14.56 1.82
C ARG A 46 -5.72 -14.71 2.55
N TYR A 47 -4.68 -14.13 1.97
CA TYR A 47 -3.35 -14.06 2.56
C TYR A 47 -3.29 -12.95 3.61
N PRO A 48 -2.76 -13.17 4.82
CA PRO A 48 -2.90 -12.23 5.94
C PRO A 48 -2.15 -10.90 5.76
N TYR A 49 -1.04 -10.91 5.03
CA TYR A 49 -0.17 -9.73 4.91
C TYR A 49 -0.56 -8.84 3.74
N CYS A 50 -0.41 -9.30 2.50
CA CYS A 50 -0.80 -8.55 1.31
C CYS A 50 -2.32 -8.46 1.11
N ARG A 51 -3.12 -9.26 1.86
CA ARG A 51 -4.59 -9.35 1.77
C ARG A 51 -5.14 -9.71 0.39
N GLN A 52 -4.27 -10.28 -0.46
CA GLN A 52 -4.67 -10.90 -1.71
C GLN A 52 -5.65 -12.06 -1.40
N SER A 53 -6.78 -12.11 -2.11
CA SER A 53 -7.95 -12.97 -1.79
C SER A 53 -8.45 -13.79 -2.97
N ASP A 54 -7.63 -13.97 -4.00
CA ASP A 54 -7.93 -14.71 -5.22
C ASP A 54 -7.47 -16.18 -5.16
N PHE A 55 -7.09 -16.68 -3.98
CA PHE A 55 -6.61 -18.06 -3.81
C PHE A 55 -7.78 -19.06 -3.68
N GLU A 56 -7.76 -20.12 -4.49
CA GLU A 56 -8.76 -21.20 -4.41
C GLU A 56 -8.35 -22.30 -3.43
N ASP A 57 -7.05 -22.59 -3.32
CA ASP A 57 -6.46 -23.58 -2.41
C ASP A 57 -5.67 -22.91 -1.27
N ILE A 58 -5.76 -23.48 -0.07
CA ILE A 58 -4.96 -23.08 1.08
C ILE A 58 -3.46 -23.35 0.86
N ASN A 59 -3.09 -24.35 0.06
CA ASN A 59 -1.70 -24.63 -0.28
C ASN A 59 -1.08 -23.47 -1.08
N ASP A 60 -1.85 -22.82 -1.95
CA ASP A 60 -1.39 -21.67 -2.71
C ASP A 60 -1.13 -20.46 -1.81
N VAL A 61 -1.93 -20.29 -0.75
CA VAL A 61 -1.67 -19.28 0.29
C VAL A 61 -0.32 -19.55 0.96
N TYR A 62 -0.07 -20.77 1.44
CA TYR A 62 1.21 -21.09 2.08
C TYR A 62 2.40 -20.90 1.12
N GLY A 63 2.22 -21.22 -0.16
CA GLY A 63 3.22 -20.99 -1.21
C GLY A 63 3.45 -19.52 -1.56
N HIS A 64 2.47 -18.62 -1.33
CA HIS A 64 2.57 -17.20 -1.69
C HIS A 64 3.69 -16.47 -0.96
N SER A 65 4.01 -16.90 0.28
CA SER A 65 5.12 -16.34 1.05
C SER A 65 6.43 -16.35 0.26
N ASN A 66 6.80 -17.47 -0.35
CA ASN A 66 8.11 -17.65 -0.98
C ASN A 66 8.16 -17.20 -2.45
N ARG A 67 7.04 -16.75 -3.01
CA ARG A 67 6.96 -16.26 -4.39
C ARG A 67 7.05 -14.73 -4.41
N ASP A 68 5.89 -14.07 -4.50
CA ASP A 68 5.80 -12.66 -4.91
C ASP A 68 5.01 -11.78 -3.92
N CYS A 69 4.92 -12.18 -2.65
CA CYS A 69 4.21 -11.38 -1.66
C CYS A 69 4.88 -9.99 -1.49
N PRO A 70 4.21 -8.88 -1.85
CA PRO A 70 4.82 -7.55 -1.74
C PRO A 70 4.95 -7.06 -0.28
N GLY A 71 4.28 -7.75 0.65
CA GLY A 71 4.20 -7.39 2.08
C GLY A 71 2.84 -6.78 2.43
N PRO A 72 2.65 -6.33 3.68
CA PRO A 72 1.45 -5.59 4.04
C PRO A 72 1.43 -4.25 3.30
N PRO A 73 0.29 -3.83 2.74
CA PRO A 73 0.21 -2.46 2.28
C PRO A 73 0.35 -1.55 3.51
N ILE A 74 0.87 -0.33 3.32
CA ILE A 74 1.13 0.62 4.42
C ILE A 74 0.75 2.07 4.05
N GLY A 75 0.31 2.29 2.82
CA GLY A 75 0.01 3.61 2.31
C GLY A 75 -0.23 3.65 0.80
N TYR A 76 -0.38 4.85 0.28
CA TYR A 76 -0.55 5.13 -1.14
C TYR A 76 0.67 5.82 -1.71
N LYS A 77 1.07 5.41 -2.91
CA LYS A 77 1.95 6.19 -3.77
C LYS A 77 1.11 7.24 -4.47
N VAL A 78 1.50 8.50 -4.37
CA VAL A 78 0.76 9.65 -4.89
C VAL A 78 1.65 10.43 -5.85
N ARG A 79 1.12 10.78 -7.01
CA ARG A 79 1.72 11.77 -7.91
C ARG A 79 1.07 13.12 -7.65
N MET A 80 1.87 14.07 -7.20
CA MET A 80 1.42 15.42 -6.85
C MET A 80 1.31 16.28 -8.12
N GLU A 81 0.48 17.32 -8.10
CA GLU A 81 0.20 18.19 -9.26
C GLU A 81 1.45 18.89 -9.83
N ASN A 82 2.48 19.06 -9.01
CA ASN A 82 3.77 19.61 -9.42
C ASN A 82 4.70 18.58 -10.07
N GLY A 83 4.26 17.33 -10.23
CA GLY A 83 4.95 16.25 -10.92
C GLY A 83 5.78 15.33 -10.02
N PHE A 84 5.95 15.66 -8.74
CA PHE A 84 6.71 14.83 -7.80
C PHE A 84 5.91 13.64 -7.31
N PHE A 85 6.61 12.60 -6.88
CA PHE A 85 6.03 11.41 -6.26
C PHE A 85 6.24 11.45 -4.75
N GLY A 86 5.24 10.98 -4.02
CA GLY A 86 5.24 10.91 -2.57
C GLY A 86 4.50 9.68 -2.07
N ILE A 87 4.56 9.47 -0.75
CA ILE A 87 3.85 8.37 -0.08
C ILE A 87 2.99 8.96 1.03
N VAL A 88 1.70 8.62 1.03
CA VAL A 88 0.79 8.91 2.14
C VAL A 88 0.60 7.61 2.91
N TYR A 89 1.25 7.50 4.07
CA TYR A 89 1.08 6.35 4.96
C TYR A 89 -0.33 6.32 5.56
N TRP A 90 -0.89 5.14 5.78
CA TRP A 90 -2.24 5.01 6.35
C TRP A 90 -2.38 5.63 7.73
N LYS A 91 -1.33 5.58 8.55
CA LYS A 91 -1.28 6.27 9.87
C LYS A 91 -1.47 7.79 9.80
N ASN A 92 -1.36 8.37 8.61
CA ASN A 92 -1.51 9.80 8.36
C ASN A 92 -2.83 10.13 7.62
N LEU A 93 -3.69 9.13 7.38
CA LEU A 93 -5.03 9.37 6.86
C LEU A 93 -5.93 9.80 8.02
N SER A 94 -6.81 10.76 7.74
CA SER A 94 -7.73 11.32 8.75
C SER A 94 -8.91 10.40 9.06
N ASP A 95 -9.23 9.51 8.13
CA ASP A 95 -10.25 8.48 8.32
C ASP A 95 -9.59 7.23 8.87
N ASP A 96 -10.31 6.47 9.69
CA ASP A 96 -9.92 5.11 10.07
C ASP A 96 -10.04 4.27 8.80
N GLY A 97 -8.97 4.31 7.99
CA GLY A 97 -9.01 3.86 6.60
C GLY A 97 -9.69 2.50 6.47
N PHE A 98 -10.60 2.39 5.50
CA PHE A 98 -11.32 1.17 5.13
C PHE A 98 -10.36 0.02 4.76
N TYR A 99 -9.68 -0.60 5.74
CA TYR A 99 -8.83 -1.77 5.57
C TYR A 99 -8.79 -2.66 6.82
#